data_AF-A0A848W3V8-F1
#
_entry.id   AF-A0A848W3V8-F1
#
_cell.length_a   1.000
_cell.length_b   1.000
_cell.length_c   1.000
_cell.angle_alpha   90.00
_cell.angle_beta   90.00
_cell.angle_gamma   90.00
#
_symmetry.space_group_name_H-M   'P 1'
#
loop_
_entity.id
_entity.type
_entity.pdbx_description
1 polymer ?
#
loop_
_entity_poly.entity_id
_entity_poly.type
_entity_poly.pdbx_seq_one_letter_code
_entity_poly.pdbx_strand_id
1 'polypeptide(L)'
;MAQPLRIAIAGLGTVGAGTLRVLEEHAELLAARAGAPLTVTAVSAKNKTKDRGVSLDGFTWFDDPVAMAREAEADAIVELIGGEDGPAKAVCEAALAAGRHVVTANKALLAVNGAALTDAAERADRALNFEAAVAGGIPIVKALREGLAANAITRVYGILNGTCNYILTEMRVQRRSFDDVLDEAQKLGYAEAEPSMDVDGIDAGQKLALLASLAFGSRINFDGVYTEGIRRISLLDIDYAEELGYR
;
A
#
# COMPACT_ATOMS: atom_id res chain seq x y z
N MET A 1 16.22 -19.90 -22.49
CA MET A 1 15.80 -18.72 -21.72
C MET A 1 14.64 -19.14 -20.83
N ALA A 2 14.59 -18.71 -19.58
CA ALA A 2 13.46 -19.00 -18.69
C ALA A 2 12.17 -18.42 -19.26
N GLN A 3 11.03 -19.07 -19.02
CA GLN A 3 9.73 -18.52 -19.42
C GLN A 3 9.50 -17.18 -18.70
N PRO A 4 9.01 -16.14 -19.40
CA PRO A 4 8.75 -14.85 -18.77
C PRO A 4 7.63 -14.97 -17.74
N LEU A 5 7.77 -14.25 -16.63
CA LEU A 5 6.70 -14.10 -15.66
C LEU A 5 5.77 -12.97 -16.12
N ARG A 6 4.53 -13.33 -16.46
CA ARG A 6 3.54 -12.43 -17.03
C ARG A 6 2.76 -11.73 -15.92
N ILE A 7 2.58 -10.43 -16.05
CA ILE A 7 1.96 -9.56 -15.06
C ILE A 7 0.78 -8.82 -15.68
N ALA A 8 -0.34 -8.74 -14.98
CA ALA A 8 -1.42 -7.81 -15.32
C ALA A 8 -1.65 -6.79 -14.20
N ILE A 9 -1.87 -5.52 -14.55
CA ILE A 9 -1.95 -4.42 -13.58
C ILE A 9 -3.35 -3.80 -13.58
N ALA A 10 -4.04 -3.87 -12.44
CA ALA A 10 -5.34 -3.25 -12.21
C ALA A 10 -5.14 -1.93 -11.45
N GLY A 11 -5.44 -0.81 -12.08
CA GLY A 11 -5.21 0.52 -11.52
C GLY A 11 -3.96 1.17 -12.11
N LEU A 12 -4.18 2.21 -12.92
CA LEU A 12 -3.13 3.01 -13.57
C LEU A 12 -3.13 4.45 -13.06
N GLY A 13 -3.21 4.62 -11.73
CA GLY A 13 -2.95 5.90 -11.07
C GLY A 13 -1.43 6.18 -11.00
N THR A 14 -1.02 7.05 -10.07
CA THR A 14 0.40 7.39 -9.86
C THR A 14 1.26 6.15 -9.61
N VAL A 15 0.82 5.25 -8.71
CA VAL A 15 1.57 4.03 -8.39
C VAL A 15 1.58 3.05 -9.57
N GLY A 16 0.47 2.88 -10.28
CA GLY A 16 0.40 1.98 -11.44
C GLY A 16 1.28 2.43 -12.60
N ALA A 17 1.23 3.72 -12.95
CA ALA A 17 2.11 4.28 -13.96
C ALA A 17 3.59 4.24 -13.54
N GLY A 18 3.89 4.51 -12.26
CA GLY A 18 5.23 4.36 -11.72
C GLY A 18 5.74 2.91 -11.77
N THR A 19 4.86 1.93 -11.51
CA THR A 19 5.18 0.51 -11.62
C THR A 19 5.54 0.12 -13.05
N LEU A 20 4.75 0.55 -14.04
CA LEU A 20 5.06 0.31 -15.46
C LEU A 20 6.42 0.88 -15.84
N ARG A 21 6.69 2.14 -15.45
CA ARG A 21 7.96 2.81 -15.73
C ARG A 21 9.15 2.07 -15.12
N VAL A 22 9.06 1.68 -13.84
CA VAL A 22 10.14 0.96 -13.16
C VAL A 22 10.39 -0.41 -13.77
N LEU A 23 9.33 -1.14 -14.18
CA LEU A 23 9.47 -2.43 -14.85
C LEU A 23 10.16 -2.30 -16.20
N GLU A 24 9.89 -1.24 -16.95
CA GLU A 24 10.53 -0.95 -18.24
C GLU A 24 11.98 -0.48 -18.06
N GLU A 25 12.20 0.55 -17.25
CA GLU A 25 13.53 1.16 -17.01
C GLU A 25 14.55 0.19 -16.41
N HIS A 26 14.09 -0.80 -15.63
CA HIS A 26 14.94 -1.75 -14.92
C HIS A 26 14.75 -3.21 -15.38
N ALA A 27 14.19 -3.42 -16.58
CA ALA A 27 13.85 -4.75 -17.09
C ALA A 27 14.99 -5.78 -16.97
N GLU A 28 16.22 -5.41 -17.39
CA GLU A 28 17.38 -6.32 -17.35
C GLU A 28 17.79 -6.67 -15.90
N LEU A 29 17.84 -5.67 -15.02
CA LEU A 29 18.20 -5.86 -13.61
C LEU A 29 17.16 -6.74 -12.90
N LEU A 30 15.88 -6.47 -13.13
CA LEU A 30 14.79 -7.23 -12.53
C LEU A 30 14.76 -8.66 -13.07
N ALA A 31 15.00 -8.86 -14.37
CA ALA A 31 15.09 -10.18 -14.96
C ALA A 31 16.24 -11.00 -14.36
N ALA A 32 17.41 -10.39 -14.17
CA ALA A 32 18.56 -11.05 -13.55
C ALA A 32 18.28 -11.47 -12.10
N ARG A 33 17.54 -10.65 -11.33
CA ARG A 33 17.17 -10.94 -9.94
C ARG A 33 16.03 -11.94 -9.80
N ALA A 34 15.04 -11.87 -10.69
CA ALA A 34 13.91 -12.80 -10.71
C ALA A 34 14.26 -14.15 -11.33
N GLY A 35 15.35 -14.23 -12.11
CA GLY A 35 15.73 -15.41 -12.88
C GLY A 35 14.95 -15.59 -14.18
N ALA A 36 14.03 -14.67 -14.50
CA ALA A 36 13.21 -14.66 -15.71
C ALA A 36 12.78 -13.23 -16.06
N PRO A 37 12.55 -12.91 -17.35
CA PRO A 37 11.98 -11.62 -17.73
C PRO A 37 10.61 -11.38 -17.07
N LEU A 38 10.37 -10.15 -16.62
CA LEU A 38 9.06 -9.71 -16.15
C LEU A 38 8.35 -8.99 -17.30
N THR A 39 7.18 -9.47 -17.71
CA THR A 39 6.45 -8.90 -18.86
C THR A 39 5.05 -8.51 -18.46
N VAL A 40 4.71 -7.23 -18.64
CA VAL A 40 3.32 -6.77 -18.47
C VAL A 40 2.53 -7.13 -19.72
N THR A 41 1.47 -7.91 -19.57
CA THR A 41 0.65 -8.40 -20.69
C THR A 41 -0.69 -7.70 -20.80
N ALA A 42 -1.24 -7.24 -19.67
CA ALA A 42 -2.55 -6.61 -19.63
C ALA A 42 -2.63 -5.51 -18.56
N VAL A 43 -3.51 -4.54 -18.81
CA VAL A 43 -3.78 -3.44 -17.89
C VAL A 43 -5.28 -3.10 -17.86
N SER A 44 -5.73 -2.57 -16.73
CA SER A 44 -7.09 -2.06 -16.55
C SER A 44 -7.10 -0.78 -15.73
N ALA A 45 -7.91 0.20 -16.15
CA ALA A 45 -8.22 1.38 -15.36
C ALA A 45 -9.53 2.03 -15.84
N LYS A 46 -10.11 2.92 -15.02
CA LYS A 46 -11.39 3.60 -15.33
C LYS A 46 -11.40 4.40 -16.64
N ASN A 47 -10.25 4.91 -17.10
CA ASN A 47 -10.17 5.76 -18.29
C ASN A 47 -8.98 5.34 -19.16
N LYS A 48 -9.25 4.82 -20.35
CA LYS A 48 -8.23 4.38 -21.32
C LYS A 48 -7.40 5.50 -21.91
N THR A 49 -8.02 6.65 -22.19
CA THR A 49 -7.40 7.74 -22.95
C THR A 49 -6.71 8.79 -22.09
N LYS A 50 -6.84 8.71 -20.76
CA LYS A 50 -6.12 9.60 -19.84
C LYS A 50 -4.61 9.44 -20.05
N ASP A 51 -3.93 10.55 -20.35
CA ASP A 51 -2.47 10.60 -20.38
C ASP A 51 -1.90 10.37 -18.97
N ARG A 52 -0.90 9.50 -18.90
CA ARG A 52 -0.22 9.04 -17.68
C ARG A 52 1.30 9.15 -17.78
N GLY A 53 1.84 9.68 -18.88
CA GLY A 53 3.28 9.77 -19.11
C GLY A 53 3.99 8.42 -19.19
N VAL A 54 3.28 7.38 -19.62
CA VAL A 54 3.80 6.04 -19.96
C VAL A 54 3.04 5.50 -21.17
N SER A 55 3.73 4.78 -22.06
CA SER A 55 3.05 4.11 -23.18
C SER A 55 2.25 2.91 -22.66
N LEU A 56 1.08 2.69 -23.24
CA LEU A 56 0.25 1.50 -23.01
C LEU A 56 0.23 0.59 -24.25
N ASP A 57 1.06 0.88 -25.25
CA ASP A 57 1.13 0.12 -26.48
C ASP A 57 1.62 -1.30 -26.22
N GLY A 58 0.99 -2.27 -26.85
CA GLY A 58 1.33 -3.69 -26.66
C GLY A 58 0.68 -4.36 -25.44
N PHE A 59 0.05 -3.60 -24.54
CA PHE A 59 -0.74 -4.19 -23.45
C PHE A 59 -2.17 -4.47 -23.89
N THR A 60 -2.70 -5.62 -23.48
CA THR A 60 -4.13 -5.90 -23.63
C THR A 60 -4.93 -5.06 -22.65
N TRP A 61 -5.83 -4.22 -23.15
CA TRP A 61 -6.67 -3.38 -22.33
C TRP A 61 -7.94 -4.11 -21.89
N PHE A 62 -8.26 -4.04 -20.60
CA PHE A 62 -9.53 -4.51 -20.05
C PHE A 62 -10.29 -3.36 -19.39
N ASP A 63 -11.54 -3.16 -19.79
CA ASP A 63 -12.43 -2.18 -19.15
C ASP A 63 -12.91 -2.64 -17.76
N ASP A 64 -13.08 -3.96 -17.59
CA ASP A 64 -13.37 -4.58 -16.29
C ASP A 64 -12.11 -5.22 -15.70
N PRO A 65 -11.61 -4.73 -14.55
CA PRO A 65 -10.43 -5.31 -13.91
C PRO A 65 -10.68 -6.72 -13.37
N VAL A 66 -11.93 -7.09 -13.04
CA VAL A 66 -12.26 -8.45 -12.57
C VAL A 66 -12.19 -9.43 -13.74
N ALA A 67 -12.69 -9.07 -14.91
CA ALA A 67 -12.50 -9.85 -16.14
C ALA A 67 -11.01 -10.03 -16.44
N MET A 68 -10.21 -8.96 -16.35
CA MET A 68 -8.74 -9.05 -16.50
C MET A 68 -8.14 -10.06 -15.52
N ALA A 69 -8.52 -10.00 -14.23
CA ALA A 69 -8.02 -10.89 -13.19
C ALA A 69 -8.35 -12.38 -13.45
N ARG A 70 -9.38 -12.68 -14.27
CA ARG A 70 -9.78 -14.04 -14.65
C ARG A 70 -9.22 -14.50 -15.99
N GLU A 71 -9.12 -13.58 -16.96
CA GLU A 71 -8.95 -13.92 -18.37
C GLU A 71 -7.58 -13.52 -18.92
N ALA A 72 -6.96 -12.47 -18.37
CA ALA A 72 -5.67 -12.01 -18.86
C ALA A 72 -4.62 -13.12 -18.80
N GLU A 73 -3.79 -13.21 -19.82
CA GLU A 73 -2.70 -14.18 -19.84
C GLU A 73 -1.57 -13.71 -18.90
N ALA A 74 -1.75 -13.94 -17.60
CA ALA A 74 -0.88 -13.46 -16.53
C ALA A 74 -0.70 -14.49 -15.42
N ASP A 75 0.51 -14.55 -14.87
CA ASP A 75 0.88 -15.40 -13.73
C ASP A 75 0.67 -14.67 -12.39
N ALA A 76 0.76 -13.33 -12.41
CA ALA A 76 0.50 -12.47 -11.26
C ALA A 76 -0.39 -11.27 -11.62
N ILE A 77 -1.30 -10.92 -10.71
CA ILE A 77 -2.14 -9.72 -10.77
C ILE A 77 -1.63 -8.69 -9.76
N VAL A 78 -1.40 -7.47 -10.22
CA VAL A 78 -1.01 -6.34 -9.40
C VAL A 78 -2.22 -5.43 -9.20
N GLU A 79 -2.74 -5.35 -7.98
CA GLU A 79 -3.92 -4.55 -7.62
C GLU A 79 -3.50 -3.21 -7.01
N LEU A 80 -3.91 -2.12 -7.67
CA LEU A 80 -3.60 -0.72 -7.37
C LEU A 80 -4.83 0.19 -7.59
N ILE A 81 -6.04 -0.36 -7.44
CA ILE A 81 -7.31 0.37 -7.61
C ILE A 81 -7.58 1.24 -6.38
N GLY A 82 -7.29 0.72 -5.19
CA GLY A 82 -7.62 1.37 -3.91
C GLY A 82 -9.07 1.10 -3.46
N GLY A 83 -9.36 1.46 -2.21
CA GLY A 83 -10.63 1.17 -1.53
C GLY A 83 -10.59 -0.16 -0.76
N GLU A 84 -11.46 -0.30 0.25
CA GLU A 84 -11.46 -1.48 1.14
C GLU A 84 -12.27 -2.67 0.61
N ASP A 85 -13.14 -2.45 -0.37
CA ASP A 85 -14.05 -3.44 -0.96
C ASP A 85 -14.28 -3.18 -2.46
N GLY A 86 -15.33 -3.78 -3.03
CA GLY A 86 -15.78 -3.59 -4.40
C GLY A 86 -14.77 -4.15 -5.41
N PRO A 87 -14.43 -3.40 -6.47
CA PRO A 87 -13.54 -3.88 -7.53
C PRO A 87 -12.18 -4.35 -7.02
N ALA A 88 -11.58 -3.68 -6.01
CA ALA A 88 -10.27 -4.06 -5.49
C ALA A 88 -10.30 -5.47 -4.87
N LYS A 89 -11.29 -5.74 -4.01
CA LYS A 89 -11.49 -7.07 -3.42
C LYS A 89 -11.81 -8.12 -4.49
N ALA A 90 -12.76 -7.82 -5.37
CA ALA A 90 -13.20 -8.74 -6.41
C ALA A 90 -12.08 -9.14 -7.37
N VAL A 91 -11.15 -8.23 -7.68
CA VAL A 91 -9.94 -8.51 -8.47
C VAL A 91 -9.04 -9.51 -7.75
N CYS A 92 -8.74 -9.27 -6.48
CA CYS A 92 -7.89 -10.17 -5.69
C CYS A 92 -8.51 -11.57 -5.56
N GLU A 93 -9.80 -11.65 -5.22
CA GLU A 93 -10.51 -12.93 -5.11
C GLU A 93 -10.55 -13.68 -6.44
N ALA A 94 -10.85 -12.97 -7.54
CA ALA A 94 -10.88 -13.57 -8.87
C ALA A 94 -9.51 -14.06 -9.34
N ALA A 95 -8.44 -13.31 -9.05
CA ALA A 95 -7.07 -13.70 -9.37
C ALA A 95 -6.67 -14.99 -8.64
N LEU A 96 -6.91 -15.04 -7.33
CA LEU A 96 -6.60 -16.21 -6.51
C LEU A 96 -7.43 -17.43 -6.94
N ALA A 97 -8.72 -17.24 -7.23
CA ALA A 97 -9.59 -18.30 -7.74
C ALA A 97 -9.16 -18.81 -9.13
N ALA A 98 -8.55 -17.94 -9.96
CA ALA A 98 -7.96 -18.31 -11.23
C ALA A 98 -6.54 -18.92 -11.10
N GLY A 99 -6.05 -19.14 -9.88
CA GLY A 99 -4.74 -19.72 -9.63
C GLY A 99 -3.58 -18.77 -9.94
N ARG A 100 -3.77 -17.47 -9.74
CA ARG A 100 -2.75 -16.44 -9.99
C ARG A 100 -2.22 -15.87 -8.68
N HIS A 101 -0.98 -15.41 -8.71
CA HIS A 101 -0.41 -14.66 -7.59
C HIS A 101 -1.04 -13.26 -7.51
N VAL A 102 -1.10 -12.69 -6.30
CA VAL A 102 -1.58 -11.32 -6.09
C VAL A 102 -0.50 -10.48 -5.42
N VAL A 103 -0.28 -9.28 -5.96
CA VAL A 103 0.51 -8.22 -5.35
C VAL A 103 -0.39 -7.00 -5.17
N THR A 104 -0.46 -6.40 -3.99
CA THR A 104 -1.31 -5.22 -3.75
C THR A 104 -0.60 -4.17 -2.89
N ALA A 105 -0.93 -2.90 -3.11
CA ALA A 105 -0.52 -1.79 -2.23
C ALA A 105 -1.67 -1.33 -1.32
N ASN A 106 -2.78 -2.07 -1.27
CA ASN A 106 -4.03 -1.61 -0.71
C ASN A 106 -4.19 -2.01 0.77
N LYS A 107 -3.66 -1.16 1.65
CA LYS A 107 -3.75 -1.29 3.10
C LYS A 107 -5.18 -1.38 3.64
N ALA A 108 -6.12 -0.62 3.08
CA ALA A 108 -7.50 -0.60 3.55
C ALA A 108 -8.20 -1.94 3.24
N LEU A 109 -8.00 -2.46 2.02
CA LEU A 109 -8.46 -3.80 1.65
C LEU A 109 -7.89 -4.87 2.57
N LEU A 110 -6.59 -4.82 2.86
CA LEU A 110 -5.94 -5.82 3.70
C LEU A 110 -6.34 -5.72 5.17
N ALA A 111 -6.56 -4.51 5.69
CA ALA A 111 -7.00 -4.30 7.06
C ALA A 111 -8.37 -4.94 7.32
N VAL A 112 -9.29 -4.86 6.36
CA VAL A 112 -10.66 -5.38 6.48
C VAL A 112 -10.80 -6.82 5.98
N ASN A 113 -10.22 -7.13 4.81
CA ASN A 113 -10.42 -8.40 4.09
C ASN A 113 -9.16 -9.27 4.04
N GLY A 114 -8.03 -8.84 4.62
CA GLY A 114 -6.74 -9.53 4.48
C GLY A 114 -6.72 -10.95 5.01
N ALA A 115 -7.47 -11.24 6.09
CA ALA A 115 -7.59 -12.60 6.60
C ALA A 115 -8.25 -13.54 5.57
N ALA A 116 -9.39 -13.12 5.01
CA ALA A 116 -10.10 -13.91 3.99
C ALA A 116 -9.29 -14.08 2.69
N LEU A 117 -8.57 -13.02 2.27
CA LEU A 117 -7.68 -13.09 1.11
C LEU A 117 -6.48 -14.00 1.34
N THR A 118 -5.92 -14.02 2.56
CA THR A 118 -4.84 -14.96 2.92
C THR A 118 -5.34 -16.39 2.91
N ASP A 119 -6.49 -16.68 3.53
CA ASP A 119 -7.12 -18.00 3.52
C ASP A 119 -7.47 -18.46 2.07
N ALA A 120 -7.80 -17.53 1.16
CA ALA A 120 -8.01 -17.84 -0.25
C ALA A 120 -6.70 -18.13 -1.00
N ALA A 121 -5.64 -17.37 -0.71
CA ALA A 121 -4.33 -17.53 -1.32
C ALA A 121 -3.69 -18.87 -0.93
N GLU A 122 -3.77 -19.25 0.35
CA GLU A 122 -3.32 -20.55 0.85
C GLU A 122 -4.05 -21.72 0.18
N ARG A 123 -5.38 -21.64 0.05
CA ARG A 123 -6.18 -22.68 -0.62
C ARG A 123 -5.84 -22.83 -2.11
N ALA A 124 -5.42 -21.76 -2.76
CA ALA A 124 -5.04 -21.76 -4.16
C ALA A 124 -3.56 -22.13 -4.39
N ASP A 125 -2.77 -22.32 -3.32
CA ASP A 125 -1.31 -22.42 -3.36
C ASP A 125 -0.67 -21.23 -4.11
N ARG A 126 -1.13 -20.01 -3.78
CA ARG A 126 -0.65 -18.77 -4.39
C ARG A 126 -0.22 -17.76 -3.35
N ALA A 127 0.82 -17.01 -3.70
CA ALA A 127 1.28 -15.87 -2.92
C ALA A 127 0.31 -14.67 -2.96
N LEU A 128 0.11 -14.05 -1.80
CA LEU A 128 -0.45 -12.71 -1.61
C LEU A 128 0.64 -11.81 -0.98
N ASN A 129 1.17 -10.88 -1.77
CA ASN A 129 2.27 -9.99 -1.36
C ASN A 129 1.79 -8.54 -1.26
N PHE A 130 2.26 -7.82 -0.24
CA PHE A 130 1.73 -6.49 0.08
C PHE A 130 2.73 -5.50 0.70
N GLU A 131 4.01 -5.60 0.36
CA GLU A 131 5.06 -4.70 0.86
C GLU A 131 4.68 -3.21 0.71
N ALA A 132 4.18 -2.82 -0.47
CA ALA A 132 3.82 -1.43 -0.76
C ALA A 132 2.61 -0.90 0.05
N ALA A 133 1.86 -1.76 0.75
CA ALA A 133 0.76 -1.34 1.60
C ALA A 133 1.22 -0.69 2.91
N VAL A 134 2.45 -0.97 3.35
CA VAL A 134 2.98 -0.51 4.64
C VAL A 134 4.33 0.15 4.46
N ALA A 135 4.49 1.36 4.99
CA ALA A 135 5.76 2.10 4.97
C ALA A 135 6.34 2.40 3.56
N GLY A 136 5.53 2.29 2.51
CA GLY A 136 5.88 2.73 1.15
C GLY A 136 7.09 1.97 0.58
N GLY A 137 8.21 2.67 0.42
CA GLY A 137 9.45 2.10 -0.11
C GLY A 137 10.35 1.40 0.93
N ILE A 138 9.98 1.42 2.21
CA ILE A 138 10.73 0.76 3.29
C ILE A 138 10.37 -0.73 3.27
N PRO A 139 11.34 -1.66 3.13
CA PRO A 139 11.08 -3.09 2.96
C PRO A 139 10.76 -3.79 4.30
N ILE A 140 9.73 -3.30 5.01
CA ILE A 140 9.42 -3.70 6.38
C ILE A 140 8.76 -5.08 6.46
N VAL A 141 7.89 -5.42 5.51
CA VAL A 141 7.23 -6.73 5.43
C VAL A 141 8.29 -7.80 5.19
N LYS A 142 9.19 -7.61 4.23
CA LYS A 142 10.30 -8.55 3.98
C LYS A 142 11.26 -8.63 5.16
N ALA A 143 11.58 -7.51 5.81
CA ALA A 143 12.44 -7.50 6.99
C ALA A 143 11.83 -8.32 8.14
N LEU A 144 10.54 -8.15 8.43
CA LEU A 144 9.85 -8.90 9.49
C LEU A 144 9.67 -10.37 9.13
N ARG A 145 9.23 -10.67 7.90
CA ARG A 145 8.90 -12.04 7.48
C ARG A 145 10.14 -12.91 7.25
N GLU A 146 11.20 -12.34 6.68
CA GLU A 146 12.37 -13.12 6.24
C GLU A 146 13.63 -12.74 7.02
N GLY A 147 13.95 -11.44 7.10
CA GLY A 147 15.19 -10.98 7.73
C GLY A 147 15.26 -11.25 9.24
N LEU A 148 14.12 -11.16 9.91
CA LEU A 148 13.98 -11.34 11.35
C LEU A 148 13.29 -12.66 11.73
N ALA A 149 13.17 -13.61 10.80
CA ALA A 149 12.44 -14.87 11.01
C ALA A 149 12.92 -15.70 12.22
N ALA A 150 14.19 -15.56 12.62
CA ALA A 150 14.77 -16.24 13.79
C ALA A 150 14.64 -15.46 15.11
N ASN A 151 14.01 -14.28 15.10
CA ASN A 151 13.93 -13.38 16.26
C ASN A 151 12.51 -13.37 16.83
N ALA A 152 12.41 -13.40 18.16
CA ALA A 152 11.16 -13.14 18.85
C ALA A 152 10.92 -11.63 18.94
N ILE A 153 10.02 -11.10 18.10
CA ILE A 153 9.65 -9.68 18.16
C ILE A 153 8.79 -9.43 19.40
N THR A 154 9.24 -8.52 20.27
CA THR A 154 8.49 -8.16 21.49
C THR A 154 7.70 -6.86 21.35
N ARG A 155 8.09 -5.98 20.41
CA ARG A 155 7.44 -4.69 20.19
C ARG A 155 7.68 -4.18 18.77
N VAL A 156 6.65 -3.55 18.21
CA VAL A 156 6.74 -2.73 16.99
C VAL A 156 6.17 -1.35 17.30
N TYR A 157 6.89 -0.30 16.93
CA TYR A 157 6.43 1.08 17.00
C TYR A 157 7.12 1.88 15.90
N GLY A 158 6.47 2.94 15.43
CA GLY A 158 7.01 3.78 14.38
C GLY A 158 6.05 4.86 13.94
N ILE A 159 6.58 5.82 13.20
CA ILE A 159 5.80 6.88 12.56
C ILE A 159 5.31 6.33 11.22
N LEU A 160 4.02 6.03 11.13
CA LEU A 160 3.43 5.31 10.00
C LEU A 160 2.64 6.21 9.04
N ASN A 161 2.41 7.47 9.39
CA ASN A 161 1.67 8.44 8.57
C ASN A 161 2.49 9.71 8.32
N GLY A 162 2.71 10.02 7.04
CA GLY A 162 3.55 11.15 6.63
C GLY A 162 2.89 12.51 6.89
N THR A 163 1.59 12.63 6.61
CA THR A 163 0.83 13.87 6.77
C THR A 163 0.74 14.32 8.23
N CYS A 164 0.42 13.41 9.15
CA CYS A 164 0.44 13.68 10.59
C CYS A 164 1.83 14.07 11.07
N ASN A 165 2.86 13.35 10.64
CA ASN A 165 4.23 13.66 11.03
C ASN A 165 4.68 15.04 10.53
N TYR A 166 4.30 15.39 9.31
CA TYR A 166 4.53 16.72 8.76
C TYR A 166 3.84 17.80 9.60
N ILE A 167 2.54 17.64 9.85
CA ILE A 167 1.76 18.61 10.63
C ILE A 167 2.37 18.82 12.02
N LEU A 168 2.64 17.74 12.77
CA LEU A 168 3.25 17.84 14.10
C LEU A 168 4.66 18.46 14.06
N THR A 169 5.43 18.16 13.01
CA THR A 169 6.75 18.76 12.81
C THR A 169 6.65 20.26 12.58
N GLU A 170 5.74 20.71 11.71
CA GLU A 170 5.56 22.12 11.37
C GLU A 170 4.95 22.92 12.53
N MET A 171 3.98 22.35 13.26
CA MET A 171 3.45 22.95 14.50
C MET A 171 4.58 23.26 15.48
N ARG A 172 5.48 22.29 15.70
CA ARG A 172 6.63 22.44 16.61
C ARG A 172 7.67 23.42 16.10
N VAL A 173 8.03 23.36 14.81
CA VAL A 173 9.09 24.19 14.24
C VAL A 173 8.64 25.64 14.07
N GLN A 174 7.42 25.87 13.58
CA GLN A 174 6.90 27.19 13.28
C GLN A 174 6.11 27.82 14.43
N ARG A 175 5.83 27.07 15.51
CA ARG A 175 4.99 27.48 16.64
C ARG A 175 3.59 27.96 16.19
N ARG A 176 2.96 27.15 15.36
CA ARG A 176 1.62 27.42 14.78
C ARG A 176 0.59 26.42 15.27
N SER A 177 -0.67 26.82 15.22
CA SER A 177 -1.79 25.96 15.60
C SER A 177 -1.97 24.80 14.61
N PHE A 178 -2.66 23.74 15.05
CA PHE A 178 -3.02 22.61 14.18
C PHE A 178 -3.77 23.07 12.93
N ASP A 179 -4.78 23.91 13.10
CA ASP A 179 -5.64 24.38 11.99
C ASP A 179 -4.82 25.17 10.96
N ASP A 180 -3.95 26.08 11.41
CA ASP A 180 -3.11 26.87 10.49
C ASP A 180 -2.16 26.00 9.66
N VAL A 181 -1.59 24.97 10.28
CA VAL A 181 -0.64 24.06 9.62
C VAL A 181 -1.38 23.09 8.70
N LEU A 182 -2.55 22.59 9.09
CA LEU A 182 -3.39 21.75 8.25
C LEU A 182 -3.80 22.49 6.97
N ASP A 183 -4.25 23.74 7.10
CA ASP A 183 -4.60 24.60 5.96
C ASP A 183 -3.43 24.80 4.99
N GLU A 184 -2.21 24.95 5.51
CA GLU A 184 -1.01 25.05 4.68
C GLU A 184 -0.65 23.71 4.03
N ALA A 185 -0.69 22.62 4.78
CA ALA A 185 -0.43 21.28 4.28
C ALA A 185 -1.38 20.94 3.11
N GLN A 186 -2.64 21.36 3.18
CA GLN A 186 -3.61 21.22 2.09
C GLN A 186 -3.24 22.06 0.87
N LYS A 187 -2.85 23.32 1.05
CA LYS A 187 -2.42 24.22 -0.06
C LYS A 187 -1.16 23.70 -0.76
N LEU A 188 -0.25 23.08 -0.03
CA LEU A 188 0.99 22.50 -0.56
C LEU A 188 0.80 21.06 -1.10
N GLY A 189 -0.37 20.46 -0.90
CA GLY A 189 -0.68 19.10 -1.36
C GLY A 189 -0.10 17.98 -0.49
N TYR A 190 0.33 18.27 0.74
CA TYR A 190 0.73 17.27 1.74
C TYR A 190 -0.46 16.63 2.45
N ALA A 191 -1.61 17.30 2.48
CA ALA A 191 -2.87 16.78 3.00
C ALA A 191 -3.97 16.91 1.94
N GLU A 192 -4.89 15.96 1.90
CA GLU A 192 -6.07 16.06 1.06
C GLU A 192 -7.12 17.02 1.67
N ALA A 193 -8.08 17.47 0.85
CA ALA A 193 -9.18 18.32 1.31
C ALA A 193 -10.00 17.67 2.43
N GLU A 194 -10.14 16.34 2.38
CA GLU A 194 -10.73 15.54 3.45
C GLU A 194 -9.65 14.69 4.13
N PRO A 195 -9.01 15.18 5.21
CA PRO A 195 -7.78 14.59 5.76
C PRO A 195 -8.04 13.54 6.86
N SER A 196 -9.30 13.18 7.14
CA SER A 196 -9.65 12.34 8.31
C SER A 196 -8.94 10.99 8.33
N MET A 197 -8.70 10.38 7.16
CA MET A 197 -7.92 9.14 7.06
C MET A 197 -6.52 9.26 7.68
N ASP A 198 -5.91 10.44 7.58
CA ASP A 198 -4.59 10.73 8.15
C ASP A 198 -4.75 11.21 9.59
N VAL A 199 -5.39 12.37 9.80
CA VAL A 199 -5.35 13.10 11.07
C VAL A 199 -6.15 12.45 12.20
N ASP A 200 -7.08 11.54 11.88
CA ASP A 200 -7.80 10.73 12.86
C ASP A 200 -7.12 9.37 13.13
N GLY A 201 -5.96 9.11 12.50
CA GLY A 201 -5.11 7.95 12.79
C GLY A 201 -5.52 6.65 12.11
N ILE A 202 -6.52 6.68 11.23
CA ILE A 202 -7.06 5.48 10.55
C ILE A 202 -5.99 4.81 9.68
N ASP A 203 -5.28 5.58 8.85
CA ASP A 203 -4.19 5.08 8.01
C ASP A 203 -3.06 4.43 8.83
N ALA A 204 -2.66 5.09 9.93
CA ALA A 204 -1.65 4.55 10.84
C ALA A 204 -2.14 3.26 11.52
N GLY A 205 -3.41 3.20 11.92
CA GLY A 205 -4.04 2.02 12.50
C GLY A 205 -4.09 0.84 11.53
N GLN A 206 -4.46 1.08 10.27
CA GLN A 206 -4.47 0.05 9.22
C GLN A 206 -3.06 -0.52 9.01
N LYS A 207 -2.04 0.34 8.88
CA LYS A 207 -0.64 -0.08 8.75
C LYS A 207 -0.16 -0.85 9.98
N LEU A 208 -0.52 -0.40 11.17
CA LEU A 208 -0.14 -1.06 12.42
C LEU A 208 -0.79 -2.44 12.56
N ALA A 209 -2.05 -2.61 12.14
CA ALA A 209 -2.73 -3.91 12.15
C ALA A 209 -2.00 -4.93 11.27
N LEU A 210 -1.54 -4.52 10.08
CA LEU A 210 -0.75 -5.36 9.18
C LEU A 210 0.63 -5.69 9.77
N LEU A 211 1.33 -4.71 10.33
CA LEU A 211 2.62 -4.93 10.99
C LEU A 211 2.52 -5.84 12.20
N ALA A 212 1.48 -5.68 13.02
CA ALA A 212 1.26 -6.51 14.19
C ALA A 212 1.02 -7.98 13.78
N SER A 213 0.18 -8.20 12.76
CA SER A 213 -0.04 -9.54 12.21
C SER A 213 1.26 -10.20 11.74
N LEU A 214 2.11 -9.46 11.02
CA LEU A 214 3.40 -9.96 10.55
C LEU A 214 4.39 -10.22 11.68
N ALA A 215 4.52 -9.28 12.62
CA ALA A 215 5.51 -9.34 13.69
C ALA A 215 5.20 -10.42 14.74
N PHE A 216 3.92 -10.66 15.02
CA PHE A 216 3.47 -11.55 16.09
C PHE A 216 2.83 -12.84 15.59
N GLY A 217 2.73 -13.04 14.27
CA GLY A 217 2.16 -14.25 13.66
C GLY A 217 0.66 -14.43 13.94
N SER A 218 -0.08 -13.34 14.10
CA SER A 218 -1.52 -13.35 14.37
C SER A 218 -2.34 -13.06 13.12
N ARG A 219 -3.66 -13.33 13.17
CA ARG A 219 -4.60 -12.81 12.16
C ARG A 219 -4.63 -11.28 12.21
N ILE A 220 -4.86 -10.64 11.07
CA ILE A 220 -5.09 -9.20 10.96
C ILE A 220 -6.38 -8.88 11.72
N ASN A 221 -6.32 -7.89 12.62
CA ASN A 221 -7.47 -7.45 13.42
C ASN A 221 -7.44 -5.92 13.54
N PHE A 222 -7.96 -5.23 12.52
CA PHE A 222 -8.00 -3.77 12.51
C PHE A 222 -8.97 -3.21 13.56
N ASP A 223 -10.14 -3.84 13.74
CA ASP A 223 -11.13 -3.44 14.75
C ASP A 223 -10.59 -3.49 16.19
N GLY A 224 -9.56 -4.31 16.43
CA GLY A 224 -8.85 -4.39 17.71
C GLY A 224 -7.79 -3.30 17.92
N VAL A 225 -7.50 -2.46 16.93
CA VAL A 225 -6.51 -1.38 17.03
C VAL A 225 -7.18 -0.12 17.58
N TYR A 226 -6.77 0.31 18.77
CA TYR A 226 -7.14 1.62 19.28
C TYR A 226 -6.48 2.72 18.44
N THR A 227 -7.31 3.64 17.92
CA THR A 227 -6.85 4.78 17.12
C THR A 227 -7.27 6.09 17.77
N GLU A 228 -6.32 6.99 17.92
CA GLU A 228 -6.54 8.37 18.34
C GLU A 228 -5.74 9.30 17.41
N GLY A 229 -6.42 10.34 16.92
CA GLY A 229 -5.86 11.30 15.99
C GLY A 229 -5.06 12.41 16.66
N ILE A 230 -4.56 13.33 15.82
CA ILE A 230 -3.73 14.46 16.25
C ILE A 230 -4.51 15.78 16.36
N ARG A 231 -5.80 15.82 15.99
CA ARG A 231 -6.63 17.05 15.94
C ARG A 231 -6.68 17.82 17.27
N ARG A 232 -6.54 17.12 18.39
CA ARG A 232 -6.64 17.71 19.74
C ARG A 232 -5.29 18.19 20.28
N ILE A 233 -4.20 17.95 19.57
CA ILE A 233 -2.86 18.38 19.98
C ILE A 233 -2.77 19.89 19.76
N SER A 234 -2.58 20.62 20.86
CA SER A 234 -2.40 22.06 20.85
C SER A 234 -0.93 22.44 20.83
N LEU A 235 -0.63 23.70 20.52
CA LEU A 235 0.73 24.22 20.63
C LEU A 235 1.24 24.17 22.08
N LEU A 236 0.35 24.37 23.06
CA LEU A 236 0.70 24.29 24.48
C LEU A 236 1.16 22.88 24.88
N ASP A 237 0.54 21.84 24.31
CA ASP A 237 0.97 20.44 24.56
C ASP A 237 2.39 20.22 24.03
N ILE A 238 2.72 20.78 22.85
CA ILE A 238 4.05 20.69 22.24
C ILE A 238 5.09 21.45 23.08
N ASP A 239 4.76 22.65 23.54
CA ASP A 239 5.66 23.47 24.37
C ASP A 239 5.99 22.76 25.69
N TYR A 240 4.99 22.22 26.39
CA TYR A 240 5.21 21.45 27.61
C TYR A 240 5.95 20.13 27.36
N ALA A 241 5.67 19.43 26.26
CA ALA A 241 6.44 18.24 25.90
C ALA A 241 7.93 18.56 25.73
N GLU A 242 8.27 19.69 25.09
CA GLU A 242 9.65 20.12 24.88
C GLU A 242 10.35 20.54 26.17
N GLU A 243 9.67 21.28 27.06
CA GLU A 243 10.18 21.61 28.40
C GLU A 243 10.52 20.35 29.22
N LEU A 244 9.73 19.29 29.04
CA LEU A 244 9.93 17.99 29.69
C LEU A 244 10.95 17.08 28.98
N GLY A 245 11.51 17.50 27.84
CA GLY A 245 12.51 16.74 27.08
C GLY A 245 11.92 15.68 26.12
N TYR A 246 10.65 15.80 25.76
CA TYR A 246 9.94 14.92 24.82
C TYR A 246 9.71 15.60 23.46
N ARG A 247 9.12 14.83 22.54
CA ARG A 247 8.62 15.26 21.24
C ARG A 247 7.25 14.67 21.00
#